data_AF-A0A507D4D5-F1
#
_entry.id   AF-A0A507D4D5-F1
#
_cell.length_a   1.000
_cell.length_b   1.000
_cell.length_c   1.000
_cell.angle_alpha   90.00
_cell.angle_beta   90.00
_cell.angle_gamma   90.00
#
_symmetry.space_group_name_H-M   'P 1'
#
loop_
_entity.id
_entity.type
_entity.pdbx_description
1 polymer ?
#
loop_
_entity_poly.entity_id
_entity_poly.type
_entity_poly.pdbx_seq_one_letter_code
_entity_poly.pdbx_strand_id
1 'polypeptide(L)'
;MGLPYQSSALKEVFYPGLYMFLSYCLYAVLIYETAASNMNADVSPSSNEHPGNNSPQPIQMGPRATKLRSAMTFSLRHTLKACSQDHFKKAFPKLSGSESLESARLQIIDFLKTSAEEEFDAILRHHGAVERLNAWDEAIEEAKENKHADTAHATARPNPSLVITASRVASKKAELERLKGLLRNVEAENTAMRHKLVELKDTLRDAGLDRLSATARNLQNVVTSYESVSAMGPDHSPVSKS
;
A
#
# COMPACT_ATOMS: atom_id res chain seq x y z
N MET A 1 -38.70 -63.95 -18.45
CA MET A 1 -37.84 -64.04 -17.25
C MET A 1 -37.31 -62.64 -16.94
N GLY A 2 -38.01 -61.90 -16.09
CA GLY A 2 -37.58 -60.58 -15.62
C GLY A 2 -37.22 -60.71 -14.13
N LEU A 3 -35.95 -60.46 -13.80
CA LEU A 3 -35.48 -60.41 -12.42
C LEU A 3 -35.65 -58.98 -11.87
N PRO A 4 -36.29 -58.79 -10.71
CA PRO A 4 -36.44 -57.50 -10.07
C PRO A 4 -35.34 -57.23 -9.04
N TYR A 5 -35.14 -55.94 -8.73
CA TYR A 5 -34.68 -55.40 -7.44
C TYR A 5 -33.33 -55.86 -6.84
N GLN A 6 -32.31 -55.00 -6.90
CA GLN A 6 -31.38 -54.75 -5.78
C GLN A 6 -30.77 -53.33 -5.88
N SER A 7 -31.59 -52.28 -5.81
CA SER A 7 -31.12 -50.89 -5.66
C SER A 7 -30.94 -50.45 -4.20
N SER A 8 -31.21 -51.34 -3.23
CA SER A 8 -31.30 -50.96 -1.81
C SER A 8 -30.04 -51.27 -1.00
N ALA A 9 -29.14 -52.13 -1.48
CA ALA A 9 -27.96 -52.56 -0.72
C ALA A 9 -26.78 -51.57 -0.75
N LEU A 10 -26.73 -50.67 -1.74
CA LEU A 10 -25.68 -49.64 -1.85
C LEU A 10 -25.89 -48.44 -0.92
N LYS A 11 -27.06 -48.31 -0.29
CA LYS A 11 -27.39 -47.18 0.61
C LYS A 11 -27.03 -47.40 2.07
N GLU A 12 -26.77 -48.63 2.52
CA GLU A 12 -26.53 -48.88 3.95
C GLU A 12 -25.05 -48.99 4.36
N VAL A 13 -24.13 -49.23 3.42
CA VAL A 13 -22.71 -49.46 3.78
C VAL A 13 -21.83 -48.21 3.56
N PHE A 14 -22.26 -47.26 2.71
CA PHE A 14 -21.43 -46.12 2.29
C PHE A 14 -21.74 -44.79 3.01
N TYR A 15 -22.77 -44.77 3.88
CA TYR A 15 -23.41 -43.52 4.27
C TYR A 15 -22.96 -42.85 5.59
N PRO A 16 -22.40 -43.48 6.64
CA PRO A 16 -22.10 -42.69 7.85
C PRO A 16 -20.81 -41.86 7.73
N GLY A 17 -19.75 -42.38 7.10
CA GLY A 17 -18.45 -41.68 7.03
C GLY A 17 -18.38 -40.62 5.93
N LEU A 18 -18.85 -40.96 4.72
CA LEU A 18 -18.81 -40.06 3.58
C LEU A 18 -19.85 -38.95 3.68
N TYR A 19 -21.04 -39.24 4.24
CA TYR A 19 -22.04 -38.21 4.51
C TYR A 19 -21.56 -37.25 5.60
N MET A 20 -20.84 -37.73 6.62
CA MET A 20 -20.24 -36.83 7.62
C MET A 20 -19.15 -35.96 7.00
N PHE A 21 -18.31 -36.49 6.11
CA PHE A 21 -17.27 -35.70 5.43
C PHE A 21 -17.85 -34.70 4.43
N LEU A 22 -18.77 -35.13 3.56
CA LEU A 22 -19.45 -34.27 2.59
C LEU A 22 -20.37 -33.26 3.27
N SER A 23 -21.07 -33.63 4.34
CA SER A 23 -21.86 -32.71 5.16
C SER A 23 -20.97 -31.70 5.88
N TYR A 24 -19.83 -32.11 6.45
CA TYR A 24 -18.90 -31.18 7.09
C TYR A 24 -18.25 -30.24 6.07
N CYS A 25 -17.93 -30.71 4.87
CA CYS A 25 -17.45 -29.88 3.77
C CYS A 25 -18.52 -28.91 3.27
N LEU A 26 -19.77 -29.35 3.07
CA LEU A 26 -20.88 -28.49 2.65
C LEU A 26 -21.27 -27.48 3.75
N TYR A 27 -21.25 -27.88 5.02
CA TYR A 27 -21.53 -27.02 6.17
C TYR A 27 -20.41 -25.99 6.38
N ALA A 28 -19.15 -26.37 6.17
CA ALA A 28 -18.04 -25.42 6.15
C ALA A 28 -18.19 -24.41 5.01
N VAL A 29 -18.50 -24.86 3.79
CA VAL A 29 -18.72 -23.98 2.63
C VAL A 29 -19.89 -23.01 2.87
N LEU A 30 -21.03 -23.48 3.40
CA LEU A 30 -22.20 -22.64 3.70
C LEU A 30 -21.95 -21.62 4.83
N ILE A 31 -21.17 -21.99 5.86
CA ILE A 31 -20.77 -21.05 6.92
C ILE A 31 -19.85 -19.96 6.36
N TYR A 32 -18.92 -20.31 5.46
CA TYR A 32 -18.02 -19.33 4.86
C TYR A 32 -18.72 -18.42 3.83
N GLU A 33 -19.68 -18.94 3.07
CA GLU A 33 -20.45 -18.15 2.09
C GLU A 33 -21.41 -17.15 2.76
N THR A 34 -21.95 -17.50 3.92
CA THR A 34 -22.77 -16.60 4.76
C THR A 34 -21.91 -15.51 5.43
N ALA A 35 -20.65 -15.82 5.78
CA ALA A 35 -19.71 -14.83 6.32
C ALA A 35 -19.14 -13.89 5.24
N ALA A 36 -18.96 -14.37 4.01
CA ALA A 36 -18.44 -13.59 2.88
C ALA A 36 -19.45 -12.56 2.36
N SER A 37 -20.75 -12.87 2.39
CA SER A 37 -21.80 -11.92 1.99
C SER A 37 -21.95 -10.72 2.92
N ASN A 38 -21.39 -10.76 4.14
CA ASN A 38 -21.50 -9.68 5.13
C ASN A 38 -20.30 -8.70 5.12
N MET A 39 -19.35 -8.85 4.19
CA MET A 39 -18.15 -8.00 4.09
C MET A 39 -18.00 -7.25 2.76
N ASN A 40 -19.05 -7.23 1.92
CA ASN A 40 -18.99 -6.61 0.59
C ASN A 40 -19.91 -5.39 0.45
N ALA A 41 -19.96 -4.55 1.48
CA ALA A 41 -20.53 -3.20 1.36
C ALA A 41 -19.40 -2.17 1.53
N ASP A 42 -19.14 -1.47 0.43
CA ASP A 42 -18.41 -0.20 0.31
C ASP A 42 -16.89 -0.25 0.10
N VAL A 43 -16.47 -0.58 -1.12
CA VAL A 43 -15.24 -0.04 -1.72
C VAL A 43 -15.54 0.38 -3.15
N SER A 44 -15.75 1.68 -3.36
CA SER A 44 -15.63 2.32 -4.68
C SER A 44 -14.15 2.42 -5.07
N PRO A 45 -13.73 2.02 -6.29
CA PRO A 45 -12.35 2.21 -6.73
C PRO A 45 -12.18 3.62 -7.33
N SER A 46 -11.44 4.48 -6.62
CA SER A 46 -10.93 5.73 -7.15
C SER A 46 -9.68 5.43 -8.00
N SER A 47 -9.82 5.52 -9.31
CA SER A 47 -8.75 5.38 -10.29
C SER A 47 -7.71 6.49 -10.15
N ASN A 48 -6.45 6.12 -9.95
CA ASN A 48 -5.31 6.97 -10.32
C ASN A 48 -4.18 6.04 -10.79
N GLU A 49 -4.05 5.93 -12.11
CA GLU A 49 -3.10 5.07 -12.80
C GLU A 49 -1.75 5.78 -13.00
N HIS A 50 -0.66 5.09 -12.71
CA HIS A 50 0.67 5.37 -13.23
C HIS A 50 1.19 4.11 -13.93
N PRO A 51 1.78 4.19 -15.14
CA PRO A 51 2.03 3.02 -15.98
C PRO A 51 3.35 2.36 -15.62
N GLY A 52 3.29 1.32 -14.78
CA GLY A 52 4.40 0.41 -14.50
C GLY A 52 4.11 -0.96 -15.11
N ASN A 53 4.75 -1.25 -16.23
CA ASN A 53 4.76 -2.52 -16.94
C ASN A 53 5.08 -3.70 -15.99
N ASN A 54 4.05 -4.42 -15.54
CA ASN A 54 4.21 -5.67 -14.81
C ASN A 54 3.56 -6.79 -15.63
N SER A 55 4.37 -7.46 -16.45
CA SER A 55 4.03 -8.80 -16.94
C SER A 55 3.75 -9.71 -15.72
N PRO A 56 2.74 -10.59 -15.74
CA PRO A 56 2.46 -11.49 -14.62
C PRO A 56 3.66 -12.42 -14.41
N GLN A 57 4.55 -12.06 -13.49
CA GLN A 57 5.59 -12.97 -13.05
C GLN A 57 4.92 -14.12 -12.30
N PRO A 58 5.28 -15.38 -12.56
CA PRO A 58 4.72 -16.50 -11.84
C PRO A 58 5.01 -16.33 -10.35
N ILE A 59 3.96 -16.27 -9.53
CA ILE A 59 4.08 -16.08 -8.09
C ILE A 59 4.82 -17.28 -7.52
N GLN A 60 6.06 -17.05 -7.08
CA GLN A 60 6.88 -18.10 -6.49
C GLN A 60 6.29 -18.53 -5.15
N MET A 61 6.12 -19.85 -4.95
CA MET A 61 5.58 -20.36 -3.70
C MET A 61 6.58 -20.18 -2.56
N GLY A 62 6.17 -19.46 -1.52
CA GLY A 62 6.94 -19.32 -0.28
C GLY A 62 6.99 -20.61 0.55
N PRO A 63 7.77 -20.63 1.64
CA PRO A 63 7.99 -21.82 2.47
C PRO A 63 6.69 -22.34 3.08
N ARG A 64 5.79 -21.43 3.50
CA ARG A 64 4.50 -21.83 4.08
C ARG A 64 3.49 -22.31 3.04
N ALA A 65 3.42 -21.65 1.89
CA ALA A 65 2.60 -22.10 0.76
C ALA A 65 3.02 -23.50 0.29
N THR A 66 4.34 -23.77 0.24
CA THR A 66 4.89 -25.09 -0.09
C THR A 66 4.50 -26.16 0.93
N LYS A 67 4.55 -25.84 2.22
CA LYS A 67 4.09 -26.76 3.28
C LYS A 67 2.59 -27.05 3.18
N LEU A 68 1.76 -26.05 2.88
CA LEU A 68 0.32 -26.24 2.69
C LEU A 68 0.05 -27.21 1.53
N ARG A 69 0.68 -26.98 0.36
CA ARG A 69 0.55 -27.86 -0.81
C ARG A 69 1.02 -29.29 -0.50
N SER A 70 2.14 -29.41 0.21
CA SER A 70 2.67 -30.71 0.66
C SER A 70 1.70 -31.42 1.59
N ALA A 71 1.06 -30.71 2.52
CA ALA A 71 0.08 -31.28 3.44
C ALA A 71 -1.18 -31.74 2.70
N MET A 72 -1.71 -30.94 1.76
CA MET A 72 -2.84 -31.35 0.90
C MET A 72 -2.52 -32.62 0.11
N THR A 73 -1.33 -32.67 -0.50
CA THR A 73 -0.88 -33.82 -1.29
C THR A 73 -0.70 -35.07 -0.41
N PHE A 74 -0.18 -34.89 0.80
CA PHE A 74 -0.01 -35.96 1.78
C PHE A 74 -1.38 -36.52 2.22
N SER A 75 -2.33 -35.65 2.55
CA SER A 75 -3.69 -36.05 2.92
C SER A 75 -4.39 -36.79 1.78
N LEU A 76 -4.29 -36.30 0.53
CA LEU A 76 -4.86 -36.97 -0.63
C LEU A 76 -4.28 -38.37 -0.81
N ARG A 77 -2.95 -38.52 -0.74
CA ARG A 77 -2.30 -39.84 -0.79
C ARG A 77 -2.79 -40.78 0.30
N HIS A 78 -3.00 -40.27 1.52
CA HIS A 78 -3.51 -41.07 2.63
C HIS A 78 -4.94 -41.54 2.39
N THR A 79 -5.81 -40.65 1.88
CA THR A 79 -7.19 -40.98 1.50
C THR A 79 -7.23 -42.05 0.41
N LEU A 80 -6.42 -41.90 -0.65
CA LEU A 80 -6.38 -42.87 -1.75
C LEU A 80 -5.85 -44.24 -1.29
N LYS A 81 -4.97 -44.29 -0.28
CA LYS A 81 -4.49 -45.55 0.30
C LYS A 81 -5.61 -46.34 0.98
N ALA A 82 -6.63 -45.66 1.52
CA ALA A 82 -7.79 -46.34 2.10
C ALA A 82 -8.63 -47.08 1.04
N CYS A 83 -8.57 -46.66 -0.23
CA CYS A 83 -9.16 -47.36 -1.37
C CYS A 83 -8.30 -48.56 -1.84
N SER A 84 -7.82 -49.36 -0.89
CA SER A 84 -7.01 -50.54 -1.17
C SER A 84 -7.82 -51.63 -1.86
N GLN A 85 -7.12 -52.49 -2.60
CA GLN A 85 -7.72 -53.62 -3.28
C GLN A 85 -8.45 -54.57 -2.31
N ASP A 86 -7.89 -54.78 -1.11
CA ASP A 86 -8.48 -55.65 -0.09
C ASP A 86 -9.80 -55.10 0.44
N HIS A 87 -9.92 -53.79 0.62
CA HIS A 87 -11.17 -53.15 1.02
C HIS A 87 -12.24 -53.28 -0.08
N PHE A 88 -11.84 -53.10 -1.35
CA PHE A 88 -12.74 -53.27 -2.49
C PHE A 88 -13.22 -54.71 -2.67
N LYS A 89 -12.34 -55.71 -2.53
CA LYS A 89 -12.70 -57.13 -2.61
C LYS A 89 -13.65 -57.55 -1.49
N LYS A 90 -13.45 -57.03 -0.27
CA LYS A 90 -14.36 -57.25 0.87
C LYS A 90 -15.74 -56.64 0.63
N ALA A 91 -15.81 -55.45 0.04
CA ALA A 91 -17.07 -54.78 -0.28
C ALA A 91 -17.84 -55.45 -1.44
N PHE A 92 -17.13 -56.11 -2.36
CA PHE A 92 -17.72 -56.82 -3.50
C PHE A 92 -17.27 -58.29 -3.59
N PRO A 93 -17.67 -59.17 -2.65
CA PRO A 93 -17.18 -60.56 -2.59
C PRO A 93 -17.49 -61.36 -3.86
N LYS A 94 -18.66 -61.10 -4.47
CA LYS A 94 -19.13 -61.78 -5.70
C LYS A 94 -18.30 -61.43 -6.95
N LEU A 95 -17.56 -60.33 -6.93
CA LEU A 95 -16.78 -59.81 -8.06
C LEU A 95 -15.27 -59.79 -7.77
N SER A 96 -14.85 -60.39 -6.65
CA SER A 96 -13.49 -60.29 -6.08
C SER A 96 -12.34 -60.85 -6.93
N GLY A 97 -12.66 -61.47 -8.07
CA GLY A 97 -11.69 -61.95 -9.08
C GLY A 97 -11.91 -61.38 -10.49
N SER A 98 -12.80 -60.41 -10.67
CA SER A 98 -13.08 -59.82 -11.98
C SER A 98 -12.10 -58.70 -12.34
N GLU A 99 -11.57 -58.72 -13.57
CA GLU A 99 -10.73 -57.65 -14.11
C GLU A 99 -11.49 -56.30 -14.16
N SER A 100 -12.80 -56.36 -14.42
CA SER A 100 -13.67 -55.18 -14.44
C SER A 100 -13.69 -54.44 -13.10
N LEU A 101 -13.61 -55.14 -11.97
CA LEU A 101 -13.61 -54.51 -10.64
C LEU A 101 -12.29 -53.77 -10.39
N GLU A 102 -11.16 -54.33 -10.81
CA GLU A 102 -9.86 -53.66 -10.69
C GLU A 102 -9.77 -52.44 -11.61
N SER A 103 -10.26 -52.56 -12.85
CA SER A 103 -10.34 -51.43 -13.78
C SER A 103 -11.20 -50.30 -13.20
N ALA A 104 -12.39 -50.61 -12.67
CA ALA A 104 -13.26 -49.62 -12.03
C ALA A 104 -12.59 -48.96 -10.81
N ARG A 105 -11.89 -49.73 -9.96
CA ARG A 105 -11.15 -49.20 -8.81
C ARG A 105 -10.08 -48.20 -9.24
N LEU A 106 -9.29 -48.55 -10.26
CA LEU A 106 -8.24 -47.66 -10.79
C LEU A 106 -8.83 -46.38 -11.38
N GLN A 107 -9.94 -46.47 -12.13
CA GLN A 107 -10.65 -45.29 -12.67
C GLN A 107 -11.15 -44.36 -11.56
N ILE A 108 -11.71 -44.92 -10.48
CA ILE A 108 -12.18 -44.13 -9.33
C ILE A 108 -11.00 -43.43 -8.64
N ILE A 109 -9.89 -44.14 -8.45
CA ILE A 109 -8.68 -43.57 -7.83
C ILE A 109 -8.12 -42.44 -8.69
N ASP A 110 -8.03 -42.64 -9.99
CA ASP A 110 -7.52 -41.64 -10.93
C ASP A 110 -8.41 -40.41 -11.00
N PHE A 111 -9.73 -40.60 -11.15
CA PHE A 111 -10.70 -39.51 -11.13
C PHE A 111 -10.64 -38.72 -9.83
N LEU A 112 -10.65 -39.39 -8.67
CA LEU A 112 -10.61 -38.73 -7.37
C LEU A 112 -9.30 -37.96 -7.18
N LYS A 113 -8.17 -38.52 -7.63
CA LYS A 113 -6.87 -37.85 -7.55
C LYS A 113 -6.86 -36.59 -8.40
N THR A 114 -7.18 -36.71 -9.68
CA THR A 114 -7.12 -35.60 -10.65
C THR A 114 -8.11 -34.50 -10.26
N SER A 115 -9.36 -34.86 -9.94
CA SER A 115 -10.37 -33.90 -9.52
C SER A 115 -9.97 -33.18 -8.22
N ALA A 116 -9.41 -33.89 -7.23
CA ALA A 116 -8.97 -33.25 -6.00
C ALA A 116 -7.77 -32.31 -6.21
N GLU A 117 -6.80 -32.70 -7.04
CA GLU A 117 -5.65 -31.85 -7.38
C GLU A 117 -6.09 -30.57 -8.10
N GLU A 118 -7.02 -30.67 -9.05
CA GLU A 118 -7.60 -29.52 -9.76
C GLU A 118 -8.38 -28.59 -8.83
N GLU A 119 -9.23 -29.14 -7.96
CA GLU A 119 -10.02 -28.37 -6.99
C GLU A 119 -9.13 -27.69 -5.94
N PHE A 120 -8.08 -28.35 -5.44
CA PHE A 120 -7.12 -27.71 -4.54
C PHE A 120 -6.45 -26.52 -5.20
N ASP A 121 -5.99 -26.68 -6.45
CA ASP A 121 -5.35 -25.58 -7.17
C ASP A 121 -6.36 -24.45 -7.48
N ALA A 122 -7.63 -24.77 -7.75
CA ALA A 122 -8.70 -23.78 -7.94
C ALA A 122 -8.97 -22.98 -6.66
N ILE A 123 -9.09 -23.64 -5.51
CA ILE A 123 -9.30 -23.01 -4.20
C ILE A 123 -8.11 -22.10 -3.85
N LEU A 124 -6.88 -22.59 -4.04
CA LEU A 124 -5.68 -21.80 -3.76
C LEU A 124 -5.64 -20.51 -4.59
N ARG A 125 -6.01 -20.59 -5.89
CA ARG A 125 -6.12 -19.41 -6.77
C ARG A 125 -7.25 -18.48 -6.36
N HIS A 126 -8.46 -19.01 -6.13
CA HIS A 126 -9.63 -18.22 -5.78
C HIS A 126 -9.41 -17.35 -4.53
N HIS A 127 -8.72 -17.90 -3.53
CA HIS A 127 -8.45 -17.17 -2.29
C HIS A 127 -7.16 -16.33 -2.32
N GLY A 128 -6.37 -16.38 -3.40
CA GLY A 128 -5.03 -15.77 -3.43
C GLY A 128 -4.17 -16.28 -2.27
N ALA A 129 -4.25 -17.58 -1.98
CA ALA A 129 -3.67 -18.15 -0.77
C ALA A 129 -2.15 -18.10 -0.79
N VAL A 130 -1.53 -18.27 -1.97
CA VAL A 130 -0.07 -18.25 -2.11
C VAL A 130 0.46 -16.84 -1.81
N GLU A 131 -0.16 -15.82 -2.38
CA GLU A 131 0.15 -14.41 -2.21
C GLU A 131 0.03 -14.00 -0.74
N ARG A 132 -1.10 -14.37 -0.10
CA ARG A 132 -1.34 -14.05 1.31
C ARG A 132 -0.36 -14.74 2.25
N LEU A 133 -0.02 -16.00 1.98
CA LEU A 133 0.96 -16.73 2.79
C LEU A 133 2.37 -16.17 2.60
N ASN A 134 2.72 -15.75 1.39
CA ASN A 134 4.00 -15.09 1.11
C ASN A 134 4.10 -13.74 1.82
N ALA A 135 3.07 -12.89 1.70
CA ALA A 135 3.02 -11.60 2.41
C ALA A 135 3.07 -11.80 3.94
N TRP A 136 2.52 -12.91 4.44
CA TRP A 136 2.62 -13.24 5.85
C TRP A 136 4.02 -13.68 6.27
N ASP A 137 4.71 -14.48 5.46
CA ASP A 137 6.09 -14.88 5.73
C ASP A 137 7.03 -13.65 5.71
N GLU A 138 6.82 -12.70 4.79
CA GLU A 138 7.51 -11.39 4.74
C GLU A 138 7.25 -10.56 6.00
N ALA A 139 5.99 -10.40 6.41
CA ALA A 139 5.66 -9.67 7.64
C ALA A 139 6.26 -10.31 8.91
N ILE A 140 6.43 -11.64 8.94
CA ILE A 140 7.11 -12.34 10.04
C ILE A 140 8.61 -12.04 10.03
N GLU A 141 9.23 -11.95 8.86
CA GLU A 141 10.65 -11.61 8.72
C GLU A 141 10.91 -10.17 9.16
N GLU A 142 10.13 -9.21 8.66
CA GLU A 142 10.17 -7.81 9.10
C GLU A 142 9.98 -7.69 10.62
N ALA A 143 9.02 -8.43 11.18
CA ALA A 143 8.79 -8.43 12.63
C ALA A 143 9.97 -9.05 13.41
N LYS A 144 10.69 -10.04 12.86
CA LYS A 144 11.88 -10.61 13.51
C LYS A 144 13.04 -9.62 13.52
N GLU A 145 13.25 -8.89 12.44
CA GLU A 145 14.26 -7.82 12.36
C GLU A 145 13.94 -6.70 13.35
N ASN A 146 12.66 -6.35 13.48
CA ASN A 146 12.18 -5.29 14.37
C ASN A 146 12.04 -5.69 15.85
N LYS A 147 12.24 -6.96 16.24
CA LYS A 147 12.19 -7.39 17.66
C LYS A 147 13.25 -6.74 18.55
N HIS A 148 14.25 -6.09 17.97
CA HIS A 148 15.22 -5.28 18.71
C HIS A 148 14.73 -3.84 19.00
N ALA A 149 13.60 -3.43 18.44
CA ALA A 149 12.93 -2.16 18.73
C ALA A 149 11.74 -2.41 19.69
N ASP A 150 11.91 -1.95 20.93
CA ASP A 150 10.98 -2.00 22.08
C ASP A 150 9.54 -2.48 21.82
N THR A 151 9.24 -3.67 22.35
CA THR A 151 7.98 -4.39 22.19
C THR A 151 6.90 -3.92 23.15
N ALA A 152 5.98 -3.07 22.68
CA ALA A 152 4.61 -3.02 23.22
C ALA A 152 3.76 -4.06 22.46
N HIS A 153 3.58 -5.24 23.05
CA HIS A 153 2.68 -6.26 22.50
C HIS A 153 1.25 -5.74 22.46
N ALA A 154 0.77 -5.34 21.28
CA ALA A 154 -0.62 -5.03 21.04
C ALA A 154 -1.45 -6.33 21.02
N THR A 155 -1.83 -6.82 22.20
CA THR A 155 -2.78 -7.93 22.38
C THR A 155 -4.23 -7.49 22.15
N ALA A 156 -4.49 -6.18 22.06
CA ALA A 156 -5.80 -5.63 21.79
C ALA A 156 -6.07 -5.57 20.28
N ARG A 157 -7.27 -6.03 19.86
CA ARG A 157 -7.75 -5.78 18.50
C ARG A 157 -7.64 -4.27 18.21
N PRO A 158 -7.05 -3.87 17.09
CA PRO A 158 -6.88 -2.46 16.79
C PRO A 158 -8.26 -1.80 16.69
N ASN A 159 -8.48 -0.77 17.50
CA ASN A 159 -9.69 0.04 17.46
C ASN A 159 -9.79 0.73 16.08
N PRO A 160 -10.96 0.75 15.40
CA PRO A 160 -11.13 1.40 14.10
C PRO A 160 -10.62 2.85 14.07
N SER A 161 -10.82 3.62 15.14
CA SER A 161 -10.31 5.00 15.22
C SER A 161 -8.78 5.06 15.20
N LEU A 162 -8.11 4.09 15.80
CA LEU A 162 -6.65 4.00 15.81
C LEU A 162 -6.11 3.63 14.43
N VAL A 163 -6.76 2.68 13.73
CA VAL A 163 -6.38 2.28 12.36
C VAL A 163 -6.47 3.47 11.40
N ILE A 164 -7.59 4.21 11.44
CA ILE A 164 -7.79 5.40 10.61
C ILE A 164 -6.74 6.48 10.92
N THR A 165 -6.38 6.64 12.19
CA THR A 165 -5.37 7.63 12.58
C THR A 165 -3.98 7.20 12.11
N ALA A 166 -3.61 5.95 12.32
CA ALA A 166 -2.32 5.40 11.93
C ALA A 166 -2.09 5.47 10.41
N SER A 167 -3.10 5.13 9.61
CA SER A 167 -3.00 5.20 8.14
C SER A 167 -2.77 6.64 7.62
N ARG A 168 -3.26 7.64 8.36
CA ARG A 168 -3.09 9.06 8.00
C ARG A 168 -1.72 9.61 8.35
N VAL A 169 -0.95 8.97 9.23
CA VAL A 169 0.35 9.49 9.72
C VAL A 169 1.33 9.71 8.58
N ALA A 170 1.48 8.74 7.67
CA ALA A 170 2.43 8.85 6.56
C ALA A 170 2.11 10.05 5.65
N SER A 171 0.83 10.20 5.27
CA SER A 171 0.36 11.32 4.45
C SER A 171 0.54 12.67 5.16
N LYS A 172 0.22 12.75 6.45
CA LYS A 172 0.39 13.97 7.24
C LYS A 172 1.86 14.32 7.44
N LYS A 173 2.74 13.33 7.60
CA LYS A 173 4.19 13.55 7.68
C LYS A 173 4.75 14.09 6.36
N ALA A 174 4.32 13.54 5.23
CA ALA A 174 4.72 14.05 3.90
C ALA A 174 4.29 15.52 3.71
N GLU A 175 3.05 15.86 4.07
CA GLU A 175 2.56 17.23 3.99
C GLU A 175 3.28 18.19 4.94
N LEU A 176 3.61 17.72 6.15
CA LEU A 176 4.38 18.49 7.12
C LEU A 176 5.78 18.81 6.58
N GLU A 177 6.46 17.86 5.96
CA GLU A 177 7.76 18.09 5.33
C GLU A 177 7.66 19.04 4.13
N ARG A 178 6.59 18.95 3.33
CA ARG A 178 6.30 19.90 2.26
C ARG A 178 6.15 21.32 2.81
N LEU A 179 5.29 21.52 3.81
CA LEU A 179 5.03 22.83 4.42
C LEU A 179 6.29 23.42 5.08
N LYS A 180 7.11 22.61 5.75
CA LYS A 180 8.43 23.04 6.25
C LYS A 180 9.36 23.50 5.14
N GLY A 181 9.33 22.83 3.98
CA GLY A 181 10.07 23.26 2.79
C GLY A 181 9.64 24.65 2.32
N LEU A 182 8.32 24.86 2.19
CA LEU A 182 7.76 26.16 1.80
C LEU A 182 8.10 27.27 2.81
N LEU A 183 7.99 26.97 4.11
CA LEU A 183 8.31 27.93 5.16
C LEU A 183 9.77 28.39 5.06
N ARG A 184 10.71 27.45 4.91
CA ARG A 184 12.14 27.79 4.72
C ARG A 184 12.38 28.68 3.52
N ASN A 185 11.70 28.43 2.40
CA ASN A 185 11.83 29.26 1.20
C ASN A 185 11.32 30.68 1.44
N VAL A 186 10.13 30.82 2.02
CA VAL A 186 9.53 32.13 2.32
C VAL A 186 10.37 32.89 3.35
N GLU A 187 10.91 32.21 4.36
CA GLU A 187 11.83 32.81 5.33
C GLU A 187 13.10 33.32 4.65
N ALA A 188 13.70 32.55 3.74
CA ALA A 188 14.87 32.96 2.97
C ALA A 188 14.58 34.15 2.04
N GLU A 189 13.41 34.17 1.38
CA GLU A 189 12.99 35.31 0.57
C GLU A 189 12.76 36.57 1.42
N ASN A 190 12.11 36.41 2.58
CA ASN A 190 11.87 37.50 3.51
C ASN A 190 13.17 38.09 4.07
N THR A 191 14.16 37.25 4.42
CA THR A 191 15.47 37.75 4.85
C THR A 191 16.18 38.49 3.73
N ALA A 192 16.15 37.97 2.50
CA ALA A 192 16.72 38.64 1.33
C ALA A 192 16.05 40.00 1.04
N MET A 193 14.72 40.08 1.13
CA MET A 193 13.98 41.34 0.96
C MET A 193 14.31 42.35 2.06
N ARG A 194 14.44 41.91 3.31
CA ARG A 194 14.86 42.78 4.42
C ARG A 194 16.27 43.33 4.20
N HIS A 195 17.20 42.51 3.71
CA HIS A 195 18.55 42.97 3.36
C HIS A 195 18.50 44.05 2.27
N LYS A 196 17.74 43.83 1.18
CA LYS A 196 17.55 44.83 0.12
C LYS A 196 16.95 46.14 0.62
N LEU A 197 15.98 46.06 1.55
CA LEU A 197 15.34 47.25 2.10
C LEU A 197 16.29 48.08 2.96
N VAL A 198 17.15 47.42 3.76
CA VAL A 198 18.19 48.10 4.54
C VAL A 198 19.22 48.77 3.61
N GLU A 199 19.69 48.05 2.60
CA GLU A 199 20.62 48.58 1.59
C GLU A 199 20.05 49.81 0.86
N LEU A 200 18.80 49.73 0.39
CA LEU A 200 18.14 50.85 -0.28
C LEU A 200 17.95 52.05 0.66
N LYS A 201 17.64 51.81 1.93
CA LYS A 201 17.50 52.87 2.94
C LYS A 201 18.84 53.56 3.19
N ASP A 202 19.93 52.80 3.31
CA ASP A 202 21.25 53.34 3.60
C ASP A 202 21.80 54.13 2.40
N THR A 203 21.65 53.60 1.18
CA THR A 203 22.00 54.33 -0.05
C THR A 203 21.19 55.62 -0.23
N LEU A 204 19.89 55.61 0.06
CA LEU A 204 19.05 56.81 0.01
C LEU A 204 19.46 57.83 1.06
N ARG A 205 19.76 57.39 2.29
CA ARG A 205 20.23 58.26 3.37
C ARG A 205 21.52 58.96 2.97
N ASP A 206 22.49 58.22 2.47
CA ASP A 206 23.83 58.73 2.17
C ASP A 206 23.80 59.64 0.94
N ALA A 207 23.18 59.20 -0.17
CA ALA A 207 23.03 60.02 -1.37
C ALA A 207 22.14 61.27 -1.15
N GLY A 208 21.12 61.15 -0.31
CA GLY A 208 20.26 62.27 0.07
C GLY A 208 21.01 63.32 0.88
N LEU A 209 21.82 62.90 1.86
CA LEU A 209 22.66 63.78 2.68
C LEU A 209 23.70 64.50 1.80
N ASP A 210 24.34 63.76 0.88
CA ASP A 210 25.33 64.33 -0.04
C ASP A 210 24.72 65.36 -0.98
N ARG A 211 23.56 65.06 -1.59
CA ARG A 211 22.86 66.00 -2.47
C ARG A 211 22.39 67.24 -1.74
N LEU A 212 21.85 67.09 -0.52
CA LEU A 212 21.39 68.21 0.29
C LEU A 212 22.57 69.08 0.72
N SER A 213 23.68 68.48 1.15
CA SER A 213 24.88 69.22 1.53
C SER A 213 25.54 69.94 0.34
N ALA A 214 25.57 69.32 -0.84
CA ALA A 214 26.06 69.96 -2.06
C ALA A 214 25.19 71.16 -2.46
N THR A 215 23.86 71.00 -2.38
CA THR A 215 22.91 72.10 -2.67
C THR A 215 23.07 73.24 -1.66
N ALA A 216 23.22 72.91 -0.37
CA ALA A 216 23.46 73.89 0.68
C ALA A 216 24.77 74.67 0.45
N ARG A 217 25.87 74.01 0.08
CA ARG A 217 27.13 74.68 -0.28
C ARG A 217 27.00 75.58 -1.50
N ASN A 218 26.29 75.12 -2.53
CA ASN A 218 26.05 75.92 -3.73
C ASN A 218 25.26 77.18 -3.40
N LEU A 219 24.20 77.06 -2.59
CA LEU A 219 23.43 78.22 -2.13
C LEU A 219 24.28 79.16 -1.29
N GLN A 220 25.12 78.64 -0.38
CA GLN A 220 26.04 79.46 0.41
C GLN A 220 27.00 80.26 -0.47
N ASN A 221 27.57 79.61 -1.50
CA ASN A 221 28.46 80.29 -2.46
C ASN A 221 27.72 81.39 -3.23
N VAL A 222 26.46 81.17 -3.62
CA VAL A 222 25.62 82.20 -4.25
C VAL A 222 25.38 83.37 -3.31
N VAL A 223 25.04 83.11 -2.05
CA VAL A 223 24.85 84.15 -1.03
C VAL A 223 26.12 84.99 -0.85
N THR A 224 27.29 84.35 -0.65
CA THR A 224 28.56 85.07 -0.51
C THR A 224 28.95 85.85 -1.79
N SER A 225 28.62 85.31 -2.97
CA SER A 225 28.82 86.05 -4.24
C SER A 225 27.94 87.29 -4.34
N TYR A 226 26.70 87.22 -3.83
CA TYR A 226 25.79 88.36 -3.81
C TYR A 226 26.23 89.41 -2.78
N GLU A 227 26.66 88.98 -1.59
CA GLU A 227 27.19 89.88 -0.55
C GLU A 227 28.46 90.62 -1.02
N SER A 228 29.36 89.94 -1.74
CA SER A 228 30.57 90.57 -2.31
C SER A 228 30.26 91.53 -3.47
N VAL A 229 29.29 91.23 -4.33
CA VAL A 229 28.80 92.16 -5.37
C VAL A 229 28.07 93.36 -4.74
N SER A 230 27.31 93.15 -3.67
CA SER A 230 26.62 94.23 -2.95
C SER A 230 27.59 95.11 -2.14
N ALA A 231 28.75 94.58 -1.72
CA ALA A 231 29.81 95.35 -1.08
C ALA A 231 30.65 96.18 -2.07
N MET A 232 30.65 95.80 -3.36
CA MET A 232 31.07 96.66 -4.48
C MET A 232 29.91 97.62 -4.85
N GLY A 233 29.70 98.66 -4.05
CA GLY A 233 28.77 99.75 -4.41
C GLY A 233 29.13 100.40 -5.76
N PRO A 234 28.16 101.03 -6.46
CA PRO A 234 28.35 101.55 -7.81
C PRO A 234 29.36 102.70 -7.83
N ASP A 235 30.43 102.54 -8.60
CA ASP A 235 31.38 103.61 -8.94
C ASP A 235 30.69 104.65 -9.85
N HIS A 236 30.08 105.66 -9.22
CA HIS A 236 29.64 106.86 -9.90
C HIS A 236 30.83 107.83 -10.03
N SER A 237 31.61 107.69 -11.10
CA SER A 237 32.46 108.77 -11.61
C SER A 237 31.70 109.59 -12.68
N PRO A 238 31.69 110.94 -12.58
CA PRO A 238 30.76 111.79 -13.34
C PRO A 238 31.22 112.01 -14.79
N VAL A 239 30.30 111.76 -15.73
CA VAL A 239 30.41 112.23 -17.12
C VAL A 239 30.27 113.75 -17.14
N SER A 240 31.26 114.39 -17.74
CA SER A 240 31.39 115.81 -18.03
C SER A 240 30.19 116.39 -18.77
N LYS A 241 29.68 117.53 -18.27
CA LYS A 241 28.96 118.53 -19.06
C LYS A 241 29.40 119.93 -18.65
N SER A 242 29.94 120.64 -19.66
CA SER A 242 30.12 122.09 -19.81
C SER A 242 31.11 122.79 -18.88
#